data_AF-A0A9Q9ZVD7-F1
#
_entry.id   AF-A0A9Q9ZVD7-F1
#
_cell.length_a   1.000
_cell.length_b   1.000
_cell.length_c   1.000
_cell.angle_alpha   90.00
_cell.angle_beta   90.00
_cell.angle_gamma   90.00
#
_symmetry.space_group_name_H-M   'P 1'
#
loop_
_entity.id
_entity.type
_entity.pdbx_description
1 polymer ?
#
loop_
_entity_poly.entity_id
_entity_poly.type
_entity_poly.pdbx_seq_one_letter_code
_entity_poly.pdbx_strand_id
1 'polypeptide(L)'
;MLKKRRRALKKRTWIQKRNCLRKIGIEDPIVFLISNFELGNYDLNLLQERMEQELPQHKRRVLMLALPNITLEINEKKKKALEENIGKVALLSALVASVPIPGLSVIADLAIVTREIETYYSTFGLDDPSLQKLCERSGKTIEEFKSLMKSPLSGGINPASILSLAGAASLVVAENTVEYAVSLVPLLGTLVAGGMSYMTVSTMLKRALNDIAEDARNVLMASVQTEV
;
A
#
# COMPACT_ATOMS: atom_id res chain seq x y z
N MET A 1 7.79 19.40 30.77
CA MET A 1 7.83 20.87 30.51
C MET A 1 7.82 21.23 29.00
N LEU A 2 8.60 20.54 28.15
CA LEU A 2 8.71 20.77 26.70
C LEU A 2 7.40 20.63 25.90
N LYS A 3 6.59 19.59 26.17
CA LYS A 3 5.31 19.34 25.47
C LYS A 3 4.29 20.49 25.66
N LYS A 4 4.28 21.09 26.86
CA LYS A 4 3.41 22.24 27.22
C LYS A 4 3.86 23.51 26.50
N ARG A 5 5.18 23.74 26.41
CA ARG A 5 5.77 24.84 25.61
C ARG A 5 5.48 24.70 24.11
N ARG A 6 5.63 23.50 23.53
CA ARG A 6 5.32 23.24 22.11
C ARG A 6 3.86 23.51 21.76
N ARG A 7 2.91 23.07 22.61
CA ARG A 7 1.47 23.37 22.43
C ARG A 7 1.15 24.87 22.50
N ALA A 8 1.78 25.58 23.43
CA ALA A 8 1.59 27.03 23.57
C ALA A 8 2.15 27.80 22.36
N LEU A 9 3.31 27.37 21.84
CA LEU A 9 3.91 27.93 20.63
C LEU A 9 3.01 27.68 19.41
N LYS A 10 2.58 26.42 19.19
CA LYS A 10 1.62 26.04 18.13
C LYS A 10 0.38 26.94 18.16
N LYS A 11 -0.25 27.09 19.33
CA LYS A 11 -1.47 27.89 19.50
C LYS A 11 -1.24 29.36 19.16
N ARG A 12 -0.11 29.96 19.58
CA ARG A 12 0.25 31.34 19.25
C ARG A 12 0.46 31.54 17.75
N THR A 13 1.27 30.67 17.13
CA THR A 13 1.58 30.76 15.70
C THR A 13 0.33 30.58 14.84
N TRP A 14 -0.53 29.64 15.25
CA TRP A 14 -1.81 29.37 14.58
C TRP A 14 -2.75 30.58 14.63
N ILE A 15 -2.96 31.18 15.82
CA ILE A 15 -3.79 32.38 15.99
C ILE A 15 -3.26 33.55 15.17
N GLN A 16 -1.94 33.76 15.20
CA GLN A 16 -1.31 34.87 14.48
C GLN A 16 -1.50 34.74 12.97
N LYS A 17 -1.28 33.54 12.40
CA LYS A 17 -1.45 33.32 10.96
C LYS A 17 -2.90 33.48 10.53
N ARG A 18 -3.85 32.95 11.30
CA ARG A 18 -5.29 33.10 11.06
C ARG A 18 -5.71 34.57 11.05
N ASN A 19 -5.20 35.37 11.99
CA ASN A 19 -5.50 36.79 12.07
C ASN A 19 -4.91 37.59 10.89
N CYS A 20 -3.71 37.24 10.41
CA CYS A 20 -3.15 37.87 9.21
C CYS A 20 -3.99 37.56 7.95
N LEU A 21 -4.48 36.32 7.80
CA LEU A 21 -5.31 35.93 6.66
C LEU A 21 -6.68 36.63 6.68
N ARG A 22 -7.27 36.85 7.87
CA ARG A 22 -8.50 37.65 8.00
C ARG A 22 -8.27 39.12 7.64
N LYS A 23 -7.10 39.69 7.93
CA LYS A 23 -6.77 41.08 7.56
C LYS A 23 -6.66 41.32 6.06
N ILE A 24 -6.37 40.27 5.28
CA ILE A 24 -6.33 40.34 3.80
C ILE A 24 -7.67 39.94 3.16
N GLY A 25 -8.75 39.87 3.95
CA GLY A 25 -10.11 39.62 3.45
C GLY A 25 -10.50 38.16 3.29
N ILE A 26 -9.68 37.19 3.75
CA ILE A 26 -10.07 35.77 3.72
C ILE A 26 -10.96 35.47 4.92
N GLU A 27 -12.23 35.19 4.66
CA GLU A 27 -13.18 34.73 5.66
C GLU A 27 -12.92 33.26 6.02
N ASP A 28 -12.91 33.00 7.32
CA ASP A 28 -12.64 31.70 7.95
C ASP A 28 -11.52 30.81 7.34
N PRO A 29 -10.26 31.29 7.36
CA PRO A 29 -9.16 30.55 6.77
C PRO A 29 -8.85 29.27 7.56
N ILE A 30 -8.86 28.14 6.86
CA ILE A 30 -8.38 26.86 7.39
C ILE A 30 -6.85 26.89 7.38
N VAL A 31 -6.24 26.73 8.56
CA VAL A 31 -4.78 26.78 8.73
C VAL A 31 -4.31 25.50 9.42
N PHE A 32 -3.30 24.86 8.83
CA PHE A 32 -2.62 23.69 9.40
C PHE A 32 -1.17 24.05 9.69
N LEU A 33 -0.70 23.73 10.91
CA LEU A 33 0.72 23.80 11.20
C LEU A 33 1.34 22.42 10.99
N ILE A 34 2.38 22.32 10.16
CA ILE A 34 3.11 21.09 9.92
C ILE A 34 4.60 21.30 10.18
N SER A 35 5.31 20.23 10.52
CA SER A 35 6.77 20.24 10.66
C SER A 35 7.34 19.16 9.75
N ASN A 36 8.30 19.53 8.90
CA ASN A 36 8.97 18.57 8.03
C ASN A 36 9.95 17.66 8.80
N PHE A 37 10.32 18.03 10.02
CA PHE A 37 11.22 17.28 10.89
C PHE A 37 10.48 16.38 11.89
N GLU A 38 9.21 16.69 12.18
CA GLU A 38 8.41 15.97 13.17
C GLU A 38 7.04 15.63 12.55
N LEU A 39 7.01 14.69 11.60
CA LEU A 39 5.81 14.37 10.80
C LEU A 39 4.64 13.84 11.65
N GLY A 40 4.93 13.17 12.79
CA GLY A 40 3.91 12.71 13.74
C GLY A 40 3.35 13.80 14.66
N ASN A 41 3.90 15.01 14.63
CA ASN A 41 3.46 16.13 15.47
C ASN A 41 2.64 17.17 14.68
N TYR A 42 1.98 18.07 15.42
CA TYR A 42 1.19 19.18 14.88
C TYR A 42 -0.12 18.79 14.18
N ASP A 43 -0.37 19.26 12.95
CA ASP A 43 -1.65 19.12 12.21
C ASP A 43 -1.49 18.35 10.90
N LEU A 44 -0.39 17.61 10.68
CA LEU A 44 -0.18 16.90 9.41
C LEU A 44 -1.28 15.87 9.12
N ASN A 45 -1.67 15.08 10.12
CA ASN A 45 -2.77 14.12 9.98
C ASN A 45 -4.12 14.82 9.71
N LEU A 46 -4.39 15.95 10.37
CA LEU A 46 -5.61 16.75 10.15
C LEU A 46 -5.63 17.39 8.76
N LEU A 47 -4.47 17.83 8.26
CA LEU A 47 -4.31 18.31 6.88
C LEU A 47 -4.64 17.19 5.90
N GLN A 48 -4.09 15.99 6.11
CA GLN A 48 -4.36 14.83 5.26
C GLN A 48 -5.84 14.45 5.28
N GLU A 49 -6.46 14.35 6.46
CA GLU A 49 -7.89 14.03 6.60
C GLU A 49 -8.77 15.08 5.91
N ARG A 50 -8.42 16.37 6.00
CA ARG A 50 -9.21 17.40 5.32
C ARG A 50 -9.03 17.40 3.81
N MET A 51 -7.81 17.16 3.32
CA MET A 51 -7.59 16.93 1.89
C MET A 51 -8.39 15.71 1.40
N GLU A 52 -8.46 14.65 2.21
CA GLU A 52 -9.34 13.49 1.95
C GLU A 52 -10.82 13.90 1.94
N GLN A 53 -11.27 14.87 2.72
CA GLN A 53 -12.69 15.30 2.73
C GLN A 53 -13.06 16.29 1.63
N GLU A 54 -12.13 17.11 1.14
CA GLU A 54 -12.41 18.19 0.19
C GLU A 54 -12.15 17.80 -1.28
N LEU A 55 -11.37 16.74 -1.54
CA LEU A 55 -11.10 16.30 -2.92
C LEU A 55 -12.29 15.55 -3.55
N PRO A 56 -12.42 15.51 -4.88
CA PRO A 56 -13.29 14.54 -5.56
C PRO A 56 -12.84 13.10 -5.27
N GLN A 57 -13.78 12.15 -5.24
CA GLN A 57 -13.53 10.76 -4.81
C GLN A 57 -12.32 10.09 -5.49
N HIS A 58 -12.14 10.30 -6.80
CA HIS A 58 -11.01 9.75 -7.56
C HIS A 58 -9.65 10.41 -7.22
N LYS A 59 -9.63 11.70 -6.84
CA LYS A 59 -8.41 12.40 -6.41
C LYS A 59 -8.02 12.05 -4.98
N ARG A 60 -9.00 11.77 -4.10
CA ARG A 60 -8.76 11.31 -2.72
C ARG A 60 -7.94 10.04 -2.69
N ARG A 61 -8.33 9.05 -3.51
CA ARG A 61 -7.65 7.75 -3.56
C ARG A 61 -6.20 7.89 -4.00
N VAL A 62 -5.94 8.64 -5.07
CA VAL A 62 -4.59 8.88 -5.58
C VAL A 62 -3.74 9.62 -4.55
N LEU A 63 -4.29 10.66 -3.92
CA LEU A 63 -3.59 11.38 -2.85
C LEU A 63 -3.25 10.45 -1.68
N MET A 64 -4.24 9.70 -1.17
CA MET A 64 -4.06 8.82 -0.01
C MET A 64 -2.98 7.76 -0.27
N LEU A 65 -2.97 7.16 -1.48
CA LEU A 65 -1.91 6.23 -1.87
C LEU A 65 -0.54 6.92 -1.98
N ALA A 66 -0.48 8.19 -2.39
CA ALA A 66 0.76 8.96 -2.51
C ALA A 66 1.29 9.53 -1.17
N LEU A 67 0.46 9.63 -0.13
CA LEU A 67 0.89 10.14 1.17
C LEU A 67 1.98 9.25 1.77
N PRO A 68 3.00 9.80 2.46
CA PRO A 68 4.01 8.97 3.08
C PRO A 68 3.36 8.08 4.16
N ASN A 69 3.77 6.82 4.23
CA ASN A 69 3.31 5.92 5.27
C ASN A 69 3.98 6.32 6.59
N ILE A 70 3.29 7.07 7.44
CA ILE A 70 3.86 7.65 8.67
C ILE A 70 3.10 7.26 9.94
N THR A 71 1.89 6.72 9.81
CA THR A 71 1.07 6.28 10.95
C THR A 71 0.40 4.94 10.63
N LEU A 72 0.04 4.20 11.68
CA LEU A 72 -0.71 2.95 11.54
C LEU A 72 -2.06 3.14 10.86
N GLU A 73 -2.70 4.30 11.07
CA GLU A 73 -3.98 4.62 10.41
C GLU A 73 -3.82 4.76 8.89
N ILE A 74 -2.77 5.44 8.44
CA ILE A 74 -2.47 5.59 7.01
C ILE A 74 -2.11 4.23 6.40
N ASN A 75 -1.38 3.38 7.12
CA ASN A 75 -1.06 2.03 6.69
C ASN A 75 -2.32 1.20 6.40
N GLU A 76 -3.29 1.21 7.32
CA GLU A 76 -4.58 0.50 7.15
C GLU A 76 -5.43 1.12 6.03
N LYS A 77 -5.47 2.46 5.90
CA LYS A 77 -6.18 3.13 4.81
C LYS A 77 -5.60 2.74 3.44
N LYS A 78 -4.27 2.73 3.31
CA LYS A 78 -3.55 2.29 2.09
C LYS A 78 -3.87 0.85 1.75
N LYS A 79 -3.79 -0.05 2.75
CA LYS A 79 -4.16 -1.46 2.59
C LYS A 79 -5.56 -1.61 2.03
N LYS A 80 -6.57 -0.98 2.65
CA LYS A 80 -7.96 -1.06 2.20
C LYS A 80 -8.15 -0.55 0.77
N ALA A 81 -7.50 0.56 0.42
CA ALA A 81 -7.61 1.11 -0.94
C ALA A 81 -6.89 0.26 -2.00
N LEU A 82 -5.81 -0.45 -1.65
CA LEU A 82 -5.17 -1.38 -2.57
C LEU A 82 -6.00 -2.66 -2.72
N GLU A 83 -6.64 -3.13 -1.64
CA GLU A 83 -7.50 -4.32 -1.67
C GLU A 83 -8.67 -4.17 -2.65
N GLU A 84 -9.26 -2.98 -2.73
CA GLU A 84 -10.31 -2.63 -3.70
C GLU A 84 -9.86 -2.73 -5.17
N ASN A 85 -8.56 -2.69 -5.47
CA ASN A 85 -8.04 -2.81 -6.83
C ASN A 85 -7.78 -4.27 -7.25
N ILE A 86 -7.64 -5.20 -6.30
CA ILE A 86 -7.31 -6.60 -6.57
C ILE A 86 -8.30 -7.23 -7.55
N GLY A 87 -9.61 -6.98 -7.37
CA GLY A 87 -10.64 -7.53 -8.27
C GLY A 87 -10.50 -7.02 -9.71
N LYS A 88 -10.06 -5.77 -9.92
CA LYS A 88 -9.84 -5.20 -11.26
C LYS A 88 -8.62 -5.81 -11.93
N VAL A 89 -7.54 -5.98 -11.18
CA VAL A 89 -6.29 -6.58 -11.66
C VAL A 89 -6.49 -8.06 -11.98
N ALA A 90 -7.18 -8.80 -11.12
CA ALA A 90 -7.55 -10.19 -11.36
C ALA A 90 -8.49 -10.34 -12.57
N LEU A 91 -9.42 -9.41 -12.77
CA LEU A 91 -10.28 -9.40 -13.96
C LEU A 91 -9.47 -9.18 -15.24
N LEU A 92 -8.49 -8.27 -15.23
CA LEU A 92 -7.59 -8.06 -16.36
C LEU A 92 -6.84 -9.35 -16.72
N SER A 93 -6.29 -10.01 -15.70
CA SER A 93 -5.62 -11.31 -15.84
C SER A 93 -6.56 -12.38 -16.43
N ALA A 94 -7.79 -12.48 -15.93
CA ALA A 94 -8.81 -13.38 -16.48
C ALA A 94 -9.13 -13.12 -17.96
N LEU A 95 -9.23 -11.85 -18.36
CA LEU A 95 -9.45 -11.46 -19.75
C LEU A 95 -8.29 -11.87 -20.64
N VAL A 96 -7.05 -11.68 -20.20
CA VAL A 96 -5.85 -12.12 -20.95
C VAL A 96 -5.81 -13.65 -21.06
N ALA A 97 -6.16 -14.37 -19.99
CA ALA A 97 -6.21 -15.83 -19.98
C ALA A 97 -7.29 -16.42 -20.90
N SER A 98 -8.30 -15.64 -21.29
CA SER A 98 -9.33 -16.07 -22.26
C SER A 98 -8.84 -16.12 -23.71
N VAL A 99 -7.65 -15.55 -23.99
CA VAL A 99 -7.05 -15.56 -25.32
C VAL A 99 -6.33 -16.90 -25.54
N PRO A 100 -6.65 -17.67 -26.61
CA PRO A 100 -6.11 -19.01 -26.83
C PRO A 100 -4.68 -18.97 -27.40
N ILE A 101 -3.73 -18.44 -26.63
CA ILE A 101 -2.29 -18.44 -26.95
C ILE A 101 -1.57 -19.32 -25.93
N PRO A 102 -0.94 -20.43 -26.34
CA PRO A 102 -0.20 -21.31 -25.44
C PRO A 102 0.86 -20.55 -24.64
N GLY A 103 0.84 -20.70 -23.31
CA GLY A 103 1.81 -20.11 -22.39
C GLY A 103 1.60 -18.62 -22.06
N LEU A 104 0.75 -17.89 -22.78
CA LEU A 104 0.55 -16.45 -22.56
C LEU A 104 -0.07 -16.14 -21.19
N SER A 105 -1.06 -16.92 -20.76
CA SER A 105 -1.78 -16.69 -19.49
C SER A 105 -0.84 -16.72 -18.29
N VAL A 106 0.04 -17.72 -18.20
CA VAL A 106 1.00 -17.86 -17.08
C VAL A 106 2.00 -16.70 -17.06
N ILE A 107 2.53 -16.31 -18.23
CA ILE A 107 3.48 -15.20 -18.34
C ILE A 107 2.80 -13.88 -17.96
N ALA A 108 1.58 -13.66 -18.45
CA ALA A 108 0.79 -12.46 -18.16
C ALA A 108 0.43 -12.38 -16.67
N ASP A 109 -0.05 -13.47 -16.07
CA ASP A 109 -0.40 -13.51 -14.64
C ASP A 109 0.83 -13.21 -13.77
N LEU A 110 1.99 -13.78 -14.11
CA LEU A 110 3.24 -13.49 -13.42
C LEU A 110 3.65 -12.01 -13.53
N ALA A 111 3.55 -11.43 -14.72
CA ALA A 111 3.88 -10.02 -14.95
C ALA A 111 2.90 -9.09 -14.20
N ILE A 112 1.60 -9.40 -14.24
CA ILE A 112 0.55 -8.64 -13.55
C ILE A 112 0.77 -8.67 -12.03
N VAL A 113 0.98 -9.86 -11.45
CA VAL A 113 1.23 -10.01 -10.01
C VAL A 113 2.51 -9.28 -9.60
N THR A 114 3.60 -9.45 -10.35
CA THR A 114 4.87 -8.76 -10.09
C THR A 114 4.69 -7.25 -10.06
N ARG A 115 4.02 -6.69 -11.08
CA ARG A 115 3.82 -5.25 -11.20
C ARG A 115 2.95 -4.67 -10.08
N GLU A 116 1.92 -5.39 -9.66
CA GLU A 116 1.06 -4.95 -8.56
C GLU A 116 1.80 -5.03 -7.22
N ILE A 117 2.64 -6.05 -7.01
CA ILE A 117 3.49 -6.14 -5.81
C ILE A 117 4.48 -4.97 -5.75
N GLU A 118 5.14 -4.60 -6.85
CA GLU A 118 6.00 -3.39 -6.90
C GLU A 118 5.22 -2.13 -6.49
N THR A 119 3.97 -2.03 -6.93
CA THR A 119 3.08 -0.92 -6.56
C THR A 119 2.78 -0.92 -5.06
N TYR A 120 2.58 -2.09 -4.45
CA TYR A 120 2.43 -2.20 -3.00
C TYR A 120 3.69 -1.76 -2.27
N TYR A 121 4.88 -2.25 -2.66
CA TYR A 121 6.17 -1.83 -2.09
C TYR A 121 6.32 -0.31 -2.09
N SER A 122 6.10 0.30 -3.26
CA SER A 122 6.20 1.76 -3.40
C SER A 122 5.17 2.50 -2.55
N THR A 123 3.92 2.02 -2.53
CA THR A 123 2.85 2.65 -1.75
C THR A 123 3.12 2.58 -0.25
N PHE A 124 3.65 1.47 0.26
CA PHE A 124 3.99 1.32 1.68
C PHE A 124 5.33 1.93 2.07
N GLY A 125 6.13 2.39 1.10
CA GLY A 125 7.44 2.98 1.32
C GLY A 125 8.52 1.95 1.65
N LEU A 126 8.35 0.72 1.18
CA LEU A 126 9.29 -0.38 1.35
C LEU A 126 10.16 -0.63 0.11
N ASP A 127 9.98 0.16 -0.95
CA ASP A 127 10.87 0.15 -2.11
C ASP A 127 12.26 0.72 -1.75
N ASP A 128 13.30 0.28 -2.46
CA ASP A 128 14.69 0.65 -2.13
C ASP A 128 14.90 2.19 -2.04
N PRO A 129 14.36 3.04 -2.97
CA PRO A 129 14.43 4.50 -2.83
C PRO A 129 13.77 5.05 -1.56
N SER A 130 12.60 4.53 -1.17
CA SER A 130 11.90 4.95 0.04
C SER A 130 12.62 4.50 1.31
N LEU A 131 13.11 3.25 1.34
CA LEU A 131 13.92 2.73 2.43
C LEU A 131 15.21 3.53 2.61
N GLN A 132 15.89 3.91 1.52
CA GLN A 132 17.07 4.77 1.58
C GLN A 132 16.77 6.11 2.26
N LYS A 133 15.66 6.77 1.89
CA LYS A 133 15.23 8.03 2.54
C LYS A 133 14.87 7.83 4.01
N LEU A 134 14.32 6.67 4.38
CA LEU A 134 14.05 6.33 5.78
C LEU A 134 15.35 6.09 6.58
N CYS A 135 16.36 5.47 5.96
CA CYS A 135 17.69 5.29 6.55
C CYS A 135 18.35 6.64 6.84
N GLU A 136 18.33 7.56 5.86
CA GLU A 136 18.87 8.92 6.00
C GLU A 136 18.24 9.70 7.17
N ARG A 137 16.96 9.44 7.47
CA ARG A 137 16.23 10.13 8.54
C ARG A 137 16.36 9.46 9.91
N SER A 138 16.43 8.13 9.95
CA SER A 138 16.41 7.35 11.19
C SER A 138 17.81 6.98 11.70
N GLY A 139 18.84 7.10 10.85
CA GLY A 139 20.21 6.67 11.15
C GLY A 139 20.41 5.14 11.11
N LYS A 140 19.38 4.39 10.71
CA LYS A 140 19.42 2.92 10.56
C LYS A 140 19.82 2.51 9.14
N THR A 141 20.32 1.28 8.98
CA THR A 141 20.66 0.72 7.67
C THR A 141 19.46 0.06 6.99
N ILE A 142 19.57 -0.17 5.67
CA ILE A 142 18.53 -0.86 4.90
C ILE A 142 18.35 -2.29 5.42
N GLU A 143 19.44 -2.95 5.82
CA GLU A 143 19.44 -4.30 6.37
C GLU A 143 18.69 -4.36 7.69
N GLU A 144 18.84 -3.36 8.55
CA GLU A 144 18.06 -3.27 9.79
C GLU A 144 16.56 -3.15 9.50
N PHE A 145 16.15 -2.34 8.52
CA PHE A 145 14.74 -2.27 8.13
C PHE A 145 14.25 -3.55 7.46
N LYS A 146 15.03 -4.16 6.56
CA LYS A 146 14.69 -5.44 5.92
C LYS A 146 14.61 -6.58 6.95
N SER A 147 15.40 -6.54 8.03
CA SER A 147 15.32 -7.53 9.12
C SER A 147 14.01 -7.49 9.90
N LEU A 148 13.30 -6.35 9.88
CA LEU A 148 11.99 -6.20 10.51
C LEU A 148 10.85 -6.71 9.62
N MET A 149 11.11 -6.89 8.33
CA MET A 149 10.20 -7.48 7.38
C MET A 149 10.24 -9.00 7.55
N LYS A 150 9.12 -9.58 7.96
CA LYS A 150 9.02 -11.01 8.28
C LYS A 150 8.44 -11.82 7.13
N SER A 151 7.85 -11.16 6.15
CA SER A 151 7.25 -11.87 5.03
C SER A 151 8.29 -12.53 4.12
N PRO A 152 7.89 -13.55 3.34
CA PRO A 152 8.71 -14.11 2.26
C PRO A 152 9.09 -13.09 1.18
N LEU A 153 8.48 -11.90 1.20
CA LEU A 153 8.74 -10.80 0.27
C LEU A 153 9.79 -9.82 0.82
N SER A 154 10.29 -10.00 2.04
CA SER A 154 11.34 -9.16 2.66
C SER A 154 12.56 -8.86 1.77
N GLY A 155 12.95 -9.81 0.90
CA GLY A 155 14.03 -9.65 -0.09
C GLY A 155 13.61 -9.04 -1.43
N GLY A 156 12.40 -8.51 -1.55
CA GLY A 156 11.79 -8.05 -2.80
C GLY A 156 11.20 -9.19 -3.65
N ILE A 157 10.93 -8.89 -4.92
CA ILE A 157 10.33 -9.86 -5.84
C ILE A 157 11.42 -10.74 -6.43
N ASN A 158 11.42 -12.02 -6.06
CA ASN A 158 12.27 -13.04 -6.65
C ASN A 158 11.45 -14.31 -6.95
N PRO A 159 11.99 -15.26 -7.74
CA PRO A 159 11.27 -16.47 -8.11
C PRO A 159 10.77 -17.31 -6.93
N ALA A 160 11.51 -17.36 -5.81
CA ALA A 160 11.11 -18.11 -4.62
C ALA A 160 9.94 -17.44 -3.90
N SER A 161 9.93 -16.11 -3.79
CA SER A 161 8.81 -15.36 -3.19
C SER A 161 7.54 -15.48 -4.03
N ILE A 162 7.66 -15.43 -5.36
CA ILE A 162 6.54 -15.71 -6.27
C ILE A 162 6.03 -17.15 -6.11
N LEU A 163 6.93 -18.12 -6.03
CA LEU A 163 6.56 -19.53 -5.84
C LEU A 163 5.87 -19.76 -4.49
N SER A 164 6.30 -19.07 -3.43
CA SER A 164 5.64 -19.10 -2.13
C SER A 164 4.19 -18.59 -2.20
N LEU A 165 3.98 -17.45 -2.88
CA LEU A 165 2.64 -16.91 -3.11
C LEU A 165 1.77 -17.85 -3.96
N ALA A 166 2.34 -18.44 -5.01
CA ALA A 166 1.66 -19.36 -5.92
C ALA A 166 1.31 -20.70 -5.25
N GLY A 167 2.26 -21.30 -4.53
CA GLY A 167 2.06 -22.55 -3.81
C GLY A 167 0.97 -22.43 -2.74
N ALA A 168 0.94 -21.31 -2.02
CA ALA A 168 -0.15 -21.05 -1.10
C ALA A 168 -1.50 -20.86 -1.83
N ALA A 169 -1.53 -20.29 -3.04
CA ALA A 169 -2.77 -20.12 -3.80
C ALA A 169 -3.34 -21.46 -4.27
N SER A 170 -2.46 -22.38 -4.70
CA SER A 170 -2.83 -23.76 -5.04
C SER A 170 -3.48 -24.53 -3.89
N LEU A 171 -3.08 -24.29 -2.63
CA LEU A 171 -3.71 -24.94 -1.46
C LEU A 171 -5.18 -24.52 -1.27
N VAL A 172 -5.52 -23.26 -1.54
CA VAL A 172 -6.91 -22.77 -1.44
C VAL A 172 -7.78 -23.30 -2.59
N VAL A 173 -7.18 -23.55 -3.75
CA VAL A 173 -7.87 -24.22 -4.86
C VAL A 173 -8.17 -25.68 -4.51
N ALA A 174 -7.25 -26.38 -3.84
CA ALA A 174 -7.44 -27.76 -3.42
C ALA A 174 -8.54 -27.95 -2.35
N GLU A 175 -8.75 -26.98 -1.46
CA GLU A 175 -9.85 -27.02 -0.48
C GLU A 175 -11.24 -26.82 -1.11
N ASN A 176 -11.32 -26.24 -2.31
CA ASN A 176 -12.59 -25.94 -3.00
C ASN A 176 -12.92 -26.94 -4.15
N THR A 177 -12.26 -28.09 -4.22
CA THR A 177 -12.39 -28.98 -5.39
C THR A 177 -13.67 -29.84 -5.36
N VAL A 178 -14.64 -29.48 -6.20
CA VAL A 178 -15.35 -30.47 -7.03
C VAL A 178 -14.50 -30.69 -8.29
N GLU A 179 -14.18 -31.96 -8.53
CA GLU A 179 -13.45 -32.58 -9.65
C GLU A 179 -12.87 -31.70 -10.77
N TYR A 180 -11.53 -31.66 -10.83
CA TYR A 180 -10.78 -31.24 -12.01
C TYR A 180 -10.76 -32.35 -13.07
N ALA A 181 -11.76 -32.36 -13.94
CA ALA A 181 -11.70 -33.07 -15.22
C ALA A 181 -12.48 -32.30 -16.29
N VAL A 182 -12.00 -31.11 -16.68
CA VAL A 182 -12.56 -30.39 -17.85
C VAL A 182 -11.45 -29.83 -18.72
N SER A 183 -10.54 -30.70 -19.15
CA SER A 183 -9.68 -30.48 -20.31
C SER A 183 -10.33 -31.15 -21.52
N LEU A 184 -10.58 -30.38 -22.59
CA LEU A 184 -10.92 -30.79 -23.99
C LEU A 184 -12.25 -30.29 -24.60
N VAL A 185 -12.79 -29.14 -24.18
CA VAL A 185 -13.74 -28.38 -25.05
C VAL A 185 -13.24 -26.96 -25.25
N PRO A 186 -12.76 -26.57 -26.45
CA PRO A 186 -12.16 -25.26 -26.75
C PRO A 186 -13.04 -24.05 -26.39
N LEU A 187 -14.37 -24.24 -26.35
CA LEU A 187 -15.33 -23.19 -26.06
C LEU A 187 -15.62 -22.98 -24.55
N LEU A 188 -15.45 -24.04 -23.74
CA LEU A 188 -15.63 -23.97 -22.28
C LEU A 188 -14.32 -23.70 -21.53
N GLY A 189 -13.18 -24.03 -22.15
CA GLY A 189 -11.85 -23.84 -21.56
C GLY A 189 -11.47 -22.38 -21.30
N THR A 190 -12.00 -21.41 -22.06
CA THR A 190 -11.67 -19.97 -21.88
C THR A 190 -12.34 -19.36 -20.65
N LEU A 191 -13.58 -19.75 -20.34
CA LEU A 191 -14.29 -19.29 -19.13
C LEU A 191 -13.69 -19.92 -17.87
N VAL A 192 -13.38 -21.22 -17.91
CA VAL A 192 -12.72 -21.92 -16.79
C VAL A 192 -11.31 -21.39 -16.58
N ALA A 193 -10.53 -21.18 -17.65
CA ALA A 193 -9.19 -20.59 -17.56
C ALA A 193 -9.22 -19.16 -17.00
N GLY A 194 -10.16 -18.32 -17.48
CA GLY A 194 -10.35 -16.96 -16.94
C GLY A 194 -10.72 -16.97 -15.46
N GLY A 195 -11.64 -17.86 -15.04
CA GLY A 195 -12.03 -18.00 -13.64
C GLY A 195 -10.88 -18.47 -12.73
N MET A 196 -10.09 -19.45 -13.17
CA MET A 196 -8.90 -19.90 -12.43
C MET A 196 -7.84 -18.81 -12.32
N SER A 197 -7.58 -18.10 -13.42
CA SER A 197 -6.61 -17.01 -13.48
C SER A 197 -7.02 -15.86 -12.53
N TYR A 198 -8.31 -15.47 -12.54
CA TYR A 198 -8.88 -14.54 -11.56
C TYR A 198 -8.63 -15.00 -10.11
N MET A 199 -8.95 -16.26 -9.79
CA MET A 199 -8.85 -16.78 -8.43
C MET A 199 -7.40 -16.85 -7.96
N THR A 200 -6.49 -17.33 -8.80
CA THR A 200 -5.06 -17.41 -8.51
C THR A 200 -4.47 -16.02 -8.28
N VAL A 201 -4.67 -15.09 -9.21
CA VAL A 201 -4.12 -13.73 -9.10
C VAL A 201 -4.73 -12.99 -7.91
N SER A 202 -6.04 -13.06 -7.69
CA SER A 202 -6.67 -12.39 -6.55
C SER A 202 -6.17 -12.92 -5.21
N THR A 203 -5.92 -14.23 -5.10
CA THR A 203 -5.39 -14.86 -3.88
C THR A 203 -3.95 -14.46 -3.63
N MET A 204 -3.10 -14.50 -4.66
CA MET A 204 -1.69 -14.07 -4.55
C MET A 204 -1.59 -12.60 -4.14
N LEU A 205 -2.37 -11.73 -4.77
CA LEU A 205 -2.37 -10.30 -4.47
C LEU A 205 -2.89 -9.98 -3.07
N LYS A 206 -3.93 -10.69 -2.59
CA LYS A 206 -4.43 -10.51 -1.22
C LYS A 206 -3.39 -10.89 -0.18
N ARG A 207 -2.68 -12.00 -0.39
CA ARG A 207 -1.61 -12.41 0.52
C ARG A 207 -0.44 -11.44 0.50
N ALA A 208 0.06 -11.10 -0.68
CA ALA A 208 1.14 -10.13 -0.80
C ALA A 208 0.78 -8.78 -0.17
N LEU A 209 -0.45 -8.29 -0.37
CA LEU A 209 -0.92 -7.05 0.25
C LEU A 209 -0.93 -7.13 1.78
N ASN A 210 -1.43 -8.24 2.35
CA ASN A 210 -1.43 -8.44 3.80
C ASN A 210 -0.01 -8.49 4.37
N ASP A 211 0.86 -9.27 3.74
CA ASP A 211 2.25 -9.45 4.14
C ASP A 211 3.02 -8.13 4.11
N ILE A 212 2.92 -7.38 3.01
CA ILE A 212 3.60 -6.08 2.84
C ILE A 212 3.04 -5.03 3.80
N ALA A 213 1.73 -5.00 4.02
CA ALA A 213 1.12 -4.07 4.97
C ALA A 213 1.55 -4.35 6.41
N GLU A 214 1.72 -5.62 6.78
CA GLU A 214 2.22 -6.03 8.10
C GLU A 214 3.71 -5.71 8.26
N ASP A 215 4.53 -5.95 7.23
CA ASP A 215 5.93 -5.55 7.23
C ASP A 215 6.09 -4.03 7.36
N ALA A 216 5.29 -3.26 6.63
CA ALA A 216 5.27 -1.80 6.74
C ALA A 216 4.88 -1.34 8.15
N ARG A 217 3.89 -2.00 8.76
CA ARG A 217 3.51 -1.77 10.16
C ARG A 217 4.67 -2.06 11.12
N ASN A 218 5.41 -3.15 10.93
CA ASN A 218 6.57 -3.50 11.76
C ASN A 218 7.68 -2.44 11.66
N VAL A 219 7.99 -2.00 10.45
CA VAL A 219 8.95 -0.91 10.18
C VAL A 219 8.52 0.39 10.85
N LEU A 220 7.24 0.76 10.73
CA LEU A 220 6.66 1.95 11.38
C LEU A 220 6.81 1.91 12.90
N MET A 221 6.43 0.80 13.54
CA MET A 221 6.55 0.66 14.99
C MET A 221 7.99 0.81 15.48
N ALA A 222 8.96 0.25 14.74
CA ALA A 222 10.38 0.36 15.08
C ALA A 222 10.97 1.78 14.86
N SER A 223 10.44 2.54 13.89
CA SER A 223 10.84 3.94 13.66
C SER A 223 10.28 4.91 14.72
N VAL A 224 9.07 4.67 15.23
CA VAL A 224 8.44 5.55 16.24
C VAL A 224 9.04 5.34 17.63
N GLN A 225 9.50 4.12 17.95
CA GLN A 225 10.14 3.81 19.23
C GLN A 225 11.58 4.34 19.36
N THR A 226 12.17 4.88 18.27
CA THR A 226 13.54 5.40 18.26
C THR A 226 13.65 6.92 18.46
N GLU A 227 12.53 7.63 18.68
CA GLU A 227 12.56 9.00 19.20
C GLU A 227 12.87 8.99 20.72
N VAL A 228 14.15 8.90 21.10
CA VAL A 228 14.63 9.16 22.48
C VAL A 228 15.53 10.38 22.49
#